data_AF-A0A1A8U0H8-F1
#
_entry.id   AF-A0A1A8U0H8-F1
#
_cell.length_a   1.000
_cell.length_b   1.000
_cell.length_c   1.000
_cell.angle_alpha   90.00
_cell.angle_beta   90.00
_cell.angle_gamma   90.00
#
_symmetry.space_group_name_H-M   'P 1'
#
loop_
_entity.id
_entity.type
_entity.pdbx_description
1 polymer ?
#
loop_
_entity_poly.entity_id
_entity_poly.type
_entity_poly.pdbx_seq_one_letter_code
_entity_poly.pdbx_strand_id
1 'polypeptide(L)'
;LADFKQEVKIFRALILGELERGQNQYQALCFILRLSRNEIIPSESMARLRQKNPQAIRLAEERRGLEQLTMTTVANLSRAWQLSSHIRNMCSEAQEAIYTRDADVKYWLEKGVDGSIFEALPQTTEVSSFQACHATKDLWQPCLCMYSVRLEWYPCLLKYCRSRDATGKGSTYKCGIKSCSKGYNFTYYVPQKQLCLWNEET
;
A
#
# COMPACT_ATOMS: atom_id res chain seq x y z
N LEU A 1 -3.01 0.19 6.37
CA LEU A 1 -3.79 1.23 7.09
C LEU A 1 -4.24 2.29 6.09
N ALA A 2 -5.45 2.84 6.24
CA ALA A 2 -5.95 3.96 5.43
C ALA A 2 -6.36 5.11 6.34
N ASP A 3 -5.66 6.24 6.24
CA ASP A 3 -5.96 7.50 6.91
C ASP A 3 -6.79 8.36 5.95
N PHE A 4 -8.11 8.36 6.14
CA PHE A 4 -9.04 9.12 5.31
C PHE A 4 -8.95 10.63 5.52
N LYS A 5 -8.50 11.08 6.70
CA LYS A 5 -8.42 12.50 7.03
C LYS A 5 -7.26 13.15 6.27
N GLN A 6 -6.13 12.45 6.21
CA GLN A 6 -4.93 12.92 5.51
C GLN A 6 -4.81 12.41 4.08
N GLU A 7 -5.75 11.57 3.63
CA GLU A 7 -5.70 10.90 2.33
C GLU A 7 -4.39 10.10 2.12
N VAL A 8 -3.98 9.33 3.14
CA VAL A 8 -2.75 8.51 3.13
C VAL A 8 -3.07 7.03 3.31
N LYS A 9 -2.45 6.17 2.50
CA LYS A 9 -2.50 4.71 2.62
C LYS A 9 -1.12 4.17 2.93
N ILE A 10 -1.02 3.35 3.98
CA ILE A 10 0.22 2.77 4.46
C ILE A 10 0.15 1.25 4.30
N PHE A 11 1.09 0.68 3.56
CA PHE A 11 1.35 -0.76 3.55
C PHE A 11 2.55 -1.04 4.45
N ARG A 12 2.37 -1.95 5.39
CA ARG A 12 3.44 -2.53 6.20
C ARG A 12 3.49 -4.01 5.88
N ALA A 13 4.65 -4.51 5.50
CA ALA A 13 4.91 -5.92 5.35
C ALA A 13 6.02 -6.35 6.30
N LEU A 14 5.85 -7.49 6.95
CA LEU A 14 6.91 -8.15 7.72
C LEU A 14 7.29 -9.40 6.95
N ILE A 15 8.51 -9.43 6.44
CA ILE A 15 9.06 -10.56 5.70
C ILE A 15 9.92 -11.35 6.67
N LEU A 16 9.52 -12.58 6.92
CA LEU A 16 10.26 -13.46 7.81
C LEU A 16 11.56 -13.89 7.13
N GLY A 17 12.65 -13.89 7.87
CA GLY A 17 13.92 -14.42 7.38
C GLY A 17 13.85 -15.94 7.18
N GLU A 18 14.50 -16.42 6.13
CA GLU A 18 14.73 -17.83 5.90
C GLU A 18 16.04 -18.28 6.58
N LEU A 19 15.90 -19.07 7.64
CA LEU A 19 17.05 -19.53 8.44
C LEU A 19 18.06 -20.32 7.59
N GLU A 20 17.57 -21.11 6.63
CA GLU A 20 18.39 -21.89 5.67
C GLU A 20 19.28 -21.02 4.78
N ARG A 21 18.95 -19.73 4.64
CA ARG A 21 19.72 -18.74 3.89
C ARG A 21 20.51 -17.81 4.80
N GLY A 22 20.67 -18.17 6.08
CA GLY A 22 21.40 -17.40 7.07
C GLY A 22 20.66 -16.16 7.58
N GLN A 23 19.36 -16.02 7.30
CA GLN A 23 18.56 -14.92 7.81
C GLN A 23 17.92 -15.32 9.15
N ASN A 24 18.35 -14.69 10.24
CA ASN A 24 17.85 -14.97 11.59
C ASN A 24 16.84 -13.93 12.11
N GLN A 25 16.55 -12.89 11.33
CA GLN A 25 15.63 -11.81 11.69
C GLN A 25 14.61 -11.55 10.58
N TYR A 26 13.49 -10.93 10.95
CA TYR A 26 12.52 -10.44 9.98
C TYR A 26 12.94 -9.06 9.45
N GLN A 27 12.53 -8.75 8.23
CA GLN A 27 12.67 -7.42 7.65
C GLN A 27 11.30 -6.77 7.50
N ALA A 28 11.18 -5.52 7.89
CA ALA A 28 9.95 -4.76 7.69
C ALA A 28 10.07 -3.83 6.49
N LEU A 29 9.06 -3.84 5.63
CA LEU A 29 8.90 -2.89 4.54
C LEU A 29 7.73 -1.96 4.85
N CYS A 30 7.90 -0.68 4.54
CA CYS A 30 6.81 0.29 4.59
C CYS A 30 6.71 1.06 3.28
N PHE A 31 5.50 1.07 2.70
CA PHE A 31 5.15 1.85 1.52
C PHE A 31 4.03 2.82 1.86
N ILE A 32 4.21 4.09 1.51
CA ILE A 32 3.23 5.15 1.72
C ILE A 32 2.76 5.64 0.36
N LEU A 33 1.45 5.60 0.15
CA LEU A 33 0.78 6.07 -1.06
C LEU A 33 -0.27 7.10 -0.71
N ARG A 34 -0.64 7.92 -1.69
CA ARG A 34 -1.88 8.69 -1.62
C ARG A 34 -3.08 7.74 -1.63
N LEU A 35 -4.03 7.97 -0.73
CA LEU A 35 -5.32 7.29 -0.72
C LEU A 35 -6.26 7.95 -1.74
N SER A 36 -6.64 7.21 -2.77
CA SER A 36 -7.62 7.70 -3.74
C SER A 36 -9.03 7.67 -3.18
N ARG A 37 -9.81 8.73 -3.45
CA ARG A 37 -11.24 8.75 -3.16
C ARG A 37 -11.89 7.61 -3.97
N ASN A 38 -12.67 6.75 -3.30
CA ASN A 38 -13.32 5.54 -3.85
C ASN A 38 -12.43 4.28 -3.94
N GLU A 39 -11.23 4.27 -3.36
CA GLU A 39 -10.47 3.03 -3.27
C GLU A 39 -11.02 2.12 -2.16
N ILE A 40 -11.18 2.66 -0.95
CA ILE A 40 -11.68 1.98 0.24
C ILE A 40 -12.79 2.84 0.85
N ILE A 41 -13.81 2.24 1.46
CA ILE A 41 -14.83 3.01 2.17
C ILE A 41 -14.39 3.36 3.60
N PRO A 42 -14.79 4.54 4.14
CA PRO A 42 -14.49 4.91 5.51
C PRO A 42 -15.05 3.92 6.54
N SER A 43 -14.35 3.80 7.67
CA SER A 43 -14.75 2.93 8.78
C SER A 43 -16.14 3.26 9.34
N GLU A 44 -16.59 4.51 9.31
CA GLU A 44 -17.95 4.90 9.70
C GLU A 44 -19.04 4.22 8.85
N SER A 45 -18.75 4.04 7.56
CA SER A 45 -19.66 3.34 6.64
C SER A 45 -19.69 1.84 6.93
N MET A 46 -18.59 1.28 7.45
CA MET A 46 -18.49 -0.11 7.90
C MET A 46 -19.15 -0.34 9.27
N ALA A 47 -19.03 0.62 10.18
CA ALA A 47 -19.54 0.51 11.56
C ALA A 47 -21.06 0.35 11.63
N ARG A 48 -21.79 0.88 10.62
CA ARG A 48 -23.25 0.74 10.48
C ARG A 48 -23.67 -0.61 9.88
N LEU A 49 -22.72 -1.43 9.45
CA LEU A 49 -22.91 -2.74 8.82
C LEU A 49 -22.29 -3.84 9.69
N ARG A 50 -22.61 -3.84 10.99
CA ARG A 50 -22.18 -4.88 11.93
C ARG A 50 -22.65 -6.25 11.42
N GLN A 51 -21.70 -7.16 11.31
CA GLN A 51 -21.81 -8.45 10.65
C GLN A 51 -22.81 -9.35 11.37
N LYS A 52 -23.85 -9.81 10.66
CA LYS A 52 -24.84 -10.75 11.20
C LYS A 52 -24.33 -12.19 11.33
N ASN A 53 -23.21 -12.55 10.71
CA ASN A 53 -22.68 -13.92 10.76
C ASN A 53 -21.13 -13.94 10.75
N PRO A 54 -20.48 -14.35 11.86
CA PRO A 54 -19.03 -14.47 11.97
C PRO A 54 -18.44 -15.63 11.17
N GLN A 55 -19.22 -16.68 10.86
CA GLN A 55 -18.73 -17.88 10.17
C GLN A 55 -18.83 -17.82 8.64
N ALA A 56 -19.34 -16.72 8.09
CA ALA A 56 -19.48 -16.56 6.64
C ALA A 56 -18.10 -16.38 5.98
N ILE A 57 -17.69 -17.34 5.15
CA ILE A 57 -16.53 -17.21 4.26
C ILE A 57 -16.81 -16.09 3.25
N ARG A 58 -15.95 -15.07 3.20
CA ARG A 58 -16.16 -13.91 2.33
C ARG A 58 -15.20 -13.95 1.16
N LEU A 59 -15.78 -14.06 -0.04
CA LEU A 59 -15.08 -13.83 -1.29
C LEU A 59 -15.34 -12.38 -1.75
N ALA A 60 -14.37 -11.80 -2.44
CA ALA A 60 -14.56 -10.50 -3.08
C ALA A 60 -15.63 -10.62 -4.18
N GLU A 61 -16.60 -9.71 -4.17
CA GLU A 61 -17.62 -9.65 -5.22
C GLU A 61 -17.06 -9.13 -6.55
N GLU A 62 -15.99 -8.33 -6.49
CA GLU A 62 -15.27 -7.82 -7.66
C GLU A 62 -13.77 -8.06 -7.52
N ARG A 63 -13.16 -8.66 -8.55
CA ARG A 63 -11.71 -8.84 -8.62
C ARG A 63 -11.09 -7.72 -9.46
N ARG A 64 -10.43 -6.78 -8.80
CA ARG A 64 -9.65 -5.72 -9.47
C ARG A 64 -8.28 -6.25 -9.88
N GLY A 65 -7.70 -5.60 -10.88
CA GLY A 65 -6.41 -5.95 -11.46
C GLY A 65 -5.22 -5.76 -10.50
N LEU A 66 -4.02 -5.99 -11.05
CA LEU A 66 -2.75 -5.73 -10.40
C LEU A 66 -2.33 -4.28 -10.67
N GLU A 67 -2.05 -3.51 -9.63
CA GLU A 67 -1.49 -2.15 -9.75
C GLU A 67 0.03 -2.21 -9.63
N GLN A 68 0.73 -1.70 -10.64
CA GLN A 68 2.19 -1.58 -10.66
C GLN A 68 2.59 -0.24 -10.06
N LEU A 69 3.49 -0.27 -9.07
CA LEU A 69 3.84 0.89 -8.27
C LEU A 69 5.38 1.01 -8.17
N THR A 70 5.96 1.93 -8.92
CA THR A 70 7.39 2.24 -8.84
C THR A 70 7.64 3.27 -7.75
N MET A 71 8.41 2.88 -6.73
CA MET A 71 8.81 3.72 -5.61
C MET A 71 10.16 4.35 -5.91
N THR A 72 10.15 5.64 -6.15
CA THR A 72 11.31 6.43 -6.58
C THR A 72 11.82 7.36 -5.49
N THR A 73 11.18 7.36 -4.33
CA THR A 73 11.43 8.33 -3.27
C THR A 73 11.30 7.64 -1.92
N VAL A 74 12.07 8.09 -0.93
CA VAL A 74 11.93 7.68 0.46
C VAL A 74 11.50 8.85 1.34
N ALA A 75 10.79 8.57 2.42
CA ALA A 75 10.31 9.54 3.39
C ALA A 75 11.05 9.39 4.72
N ASN A 76 11.44 10.53 5.31
CA ASN A 76 12.10 10.57 6.62
C ASN A 76 11.09 10.28 7.75
N LEU A 77 11.26 9.16 8.45
CA LEU A 77 10.38 8.72 9.55
C LEU A 77 10.15 9.81 10.62
N SER A 78 11.17 10.61 10.94
CA SER A 78 11.10 11.64 11.99
C SER A 78 10.21 12.81 11.60
N ARG A 79 10.01 13.05 10.29
CA ARG A 79 9.18 14.13 9.76
C ARG A 79 7.89 13.64 9.09
N ALA A 80 7.78 12.33 8.83
CA ALA A 80 6.63 11.73 8.16
C ALA A 80 5.30 11.87 8.91
N TRP A 81 5.31 12.27 10.19
CA TRP A 81 4.10 12.63 10.93
C TRP A 81 3.31 13.78 10.27
N GLN A 82 3.97 14.64 9.49
CA GLN A 82 3.32 15.70 8.71
C GLN A 82 2.38 15.15 7.63
N LEU A 83 2.64 13.92 7.14
CA LEU A 83 1.76 13.22 6.22
C LEU A 83 0.63 12.50 6.97
N SER A 84 0.98 11.75 8.01
CA SER A 84 0.02 11.10 8.89
C SER A 84 0.70 10.71 10.19
N SER A 85 0.05 10.97 11.33
CA SER A 85 0.53 10.56 12.66
C SER A 85 0.68 9.05 12.79
N HIS A 86 -0.02 8.26 11.97
CA HIS A 86 0.05 6.80 12.00
C HIS A 86 1.37 6.24 11.47
N ILE A 87 2.10 7.00 10.63
CA ILE A 87 3.32 6.50 9.98
C ILE A 87 4.38 6.11 11.00
N ARG A 88 4.56 6.90 12.06
CA ARG A 88 5.57 6.62 13.08
C ARG A 88 5.41 5.22 13.67
N ASN A 89 4.19 4.87 14.07
CA ASN A 89 3.91 3.58 14.71
C ASN A 89 3.83 2.44 13.70
N MET A 90 3.36 2.72 12.48
CA MET A 90 3.21 1.70 11.44
C MET A 90 4.53 1.32 10.79
N CYS A 91 5.50 2.23 10.72
CA CYS A 91 6.72 2.07 9.93
C CYS A 91 8.01 2.17 10.75
N SER A 92 7.92 2.20 12.08
CA SER A 92 9.10 2.23 12.97
C SER A 92 10.03 1.03 12.81
N GLU A 93 9.49 -0.13 12.43
CA GLU A 93 10.28 -1.35 12.23
C GLU A 93 10.96 -1.38 10.85
N ALA A 94 10.50 -0.55 9.89
CA ALA A 94 11.09 -0.45 8.57
C ALA A 94 12.35 0.43 8.62
N GLN A 95 13.42 -0.13 9.21
CA GLN A 95 14.66 0.59 9.50
C GLN A 95 15.40 1.04 8.24
N GLU A 96 15.27 0.28 7.14
CA GLU A 96 15.96 0.58 5.88
C GLU A 96 15.43 1.85 5.22
N ALA A 97 14.12 1.89 4.95
CA ALA A 97 13.50 2.98 4.23
C ALA A 97 11.96 2.92 4.30
N ILE A 98 11.35 4.09 4.11
CA ILE A 98 9.91 4.26 3.95
C ILE A 98 9.68 4.74 2.52
N TYR A 99 9.17 3.87 1.68
CA TYR A 99 9.09 4.09 0.24
C TYR A 99 7.83 4.84 -0.17
N THR A 100 7.94 5.72 -1.15
CA THR A 100 6.82 6.41 -1.78
C THR A 100 7.10 6.72 -3.26
N ARG A 101 6.10 7.27 -3.96
CA ARG A 101 6.17 7.58 -5.39
C ARG A 101 6.32 9.08 -5.60
N ASP A 102 7.08 9.47 -6.63
CA ASP A 102 7.20 10.86 -7.06
C ASP A 102 5.83 11.53 -7.33
N ALA A 103 4.88 10.79 -7.91
CA ALA A 103 3.52 11.30 -8.14
C ALA A 103 2.76 11.64 -6.84
N ASP A 104 2.98 10.87 -5.76
CA ASP A 104 2.35 11.12 -4.46
C ASP A 104 3.06 12.27 -3.72
N VAL A 105 4.39 12.36 -3.87
CA VAL A 105 5.21 13.48 -3.37
C VAL A 105 4.73 14.81 -3.95
N LYS A 106 4.56 14.88 -5.28
CA LYS A 106 4.03 16.08 -5.96
C LYS A 106 2.69 16.52 -5.37
N TYR A 107 1.78 15.58 -5.14
CA TYR A 107 0.49 15.86 -4.52
C TYR A 107 0.64 16.45 -3.10
N TRP A 108 1.52 15.90 -2.27
CA TRP A 108 1.72 16.39 -0.91
C TRP A 108 2.43 17.74 -0.87
N LEU A 109 3.38 17.99 -1.77
CA LEU A 109 4.02 19.31 -1.93
C LEU A 109 3.00 20.39 -2.31
N GLU A 110 2.09 20.09 -3.26
CA GLU A 110 0.98 20.98 -3.64
C GLU A 110 0.02 21.26 -2.46
N LYS A 111 -0.06 20.34 -1.49
CA LYS A 111 -0.83 20.51 -0.25
C LYS A 111 -0.08 21.27 0.84
N GLY A 112 1.15 21.71 0.59
CA GLY A 112 1.97 22.49 1.52
C GLY A 112 2.79 21.65 2.50
N VAL A 113 2.99 20.36 2.23
CA VAL A 113 3.92 19.53 3.01
C VAL A 113 5.36 19.95 2.67
N ASP A 114 6.22 19.99 3.69
CA ASP A 114 7.64 20.31 3.51
C ASP A 114 8.34 19.25 2.64
N GLY A 115 9.03 19.69 1.59
CA GLY A 115 9.78 18.81 0.70
C GLY A 115 10.99 18.14 1.34
N SER A 116 11.50 18.68 2.44
CA SER A 116 12.63 18.10 3.20
C SER A 116 12.34 16.73 3.83
N ILE A 117 11.08 16.31 3.83
CA ILE A 117 10.66 14.97 4.26
C ILE A 117 11.08 13.92 3.23
N PHE A 118 11.24 14.31 1.98
CA PHE A 118 11.43 13.40 0.86
C PHE A 118 12.85 13.43 0.33
N GLU A 119 13.39 12.26 0.04
CA GLU A 119 14.66 12.09 -0.62
C GLU A 119 14.47 11.20 -1.84
N ALA A 120 14.89 11.69 -3.01
CA ALA A 120 14.81 10.92 -4.24
C ALA A 120 15.83 9.77 -4.17
N LEU A 121 15.37 8.56 -4.48
CA LEU A 121 16.28 7.43 -4.63
C LEU A 121 17.13 7.60 -5.90
N PRO A 122 18.31 6.96 -5.97
CA PRO A 122 19.13 6.94 -7.18
C PRO A 122 18.28 6.67 -8.41
N GLN A 123 18.36 7.63 -9.32
CA GLN A 123 17.42 7.83 -10.40
C GLN A 123 17.39 6.60 -11.33
N THR A 124 16.24 5.93 -11.43
CA THR A 124 15.91 4.96 -12.49
C THR A 124 15.65 5.66 -13.85
N THR A 125 15.91 6.97 -13.96
CA THR A 125 15.76 7.78 -15.18
C THR A 125 16.87 7.53 -16.20
N GLU A 126 17.96 6.88 -15.82
CA GLU A 126 18.68 6.03 -16.77
C GLU A 126 17.95 4.69 -16.81
N VAL A 127 17.13 4.51 -17.84
CA VAL A 127 16.16 3.43 -18.09
C VAL A 127 16.79 2.00 -18.14
N SER A 128 18.03 1.81 -17.68
CA SER A 128 18.79 0.57 -17.86
C SER A 128 19.96 0.29 -16.88
N SER A 129 20.16 1.02 -15.78
CA SER A 129 21.38 0.82 -14.97
C SER A 129 21.28 -0.28 -13.90
N PHE A 130 20.13 -0.45 -13.24
CA PHE A 130 19.98 -1.47 -12.19
C PHE A 130 19.19 -2.68 -12.68
N GLN A 131 19.80 -3.86 -12.60
CA GLN A 131 19.13 -5.12 -12.87
C GLN A 131 18.12 -5.43 -11.75
N ALA A 132 17.14 -6.28 -12.05
CA ALA A 132 16.27 -6.83 -11.03
C ALA A 132 17.08 -7.69 -10.04
N CYS A 133 16.70 -7.70 -8.76
CA CYS A 133 17.48 -8.42 -7.75
C CYS A 133 17.57 -9.94 -7.99
N HIS A 134 16.59 -10.56 -8.65
CA HIS A 134 16.67 -11.98 -9.05
C HIS A 134 17.75 -12.24 -10.10
N ALA A 135 18.04 -11.28 -10.97
CA ALA A 135 19.05 -11.40 -12.01
C ALA A 135 20.47 -11.09 -11.49
N THR A 136 20.58 -10.45 -10.32
CA THR A 136 21.84 -10.04 -9.71
C THR A 136 22.43 -11.20 -8.90
N LYS A 137 23.69 -11.57 -9.12
CA LYS A 137 24.36 -12.66 -8.38
C LYS A 137 25.07 -12.18 -7.11
N ASP A 138 25.67 -11.01 -7.16
CA ASP A 138 26.41 -10.42 -6.05
C ASP A 138 25.44 -9.80 -5.03
N LEU A 139 25.55 -10.22 -3.77
CA LEU A 139 24.69 -9.80 -2.66
C LEU A 139 24.87 -8.33 -2.30
N TRP A 140 26.01 -7.73 -2.65
CA TRP A 140 26.37 -6.36 -2.28
C TRP A 140 26.09 -5.35 -3.39
N GLN A 141 25.62 -5.79 -4.55
CA GLN A 141 25.27 -4.89 -5.65
C GLN A 141 23.88 -4.27 -5.44
N PRO A 142 23.70 -3.02 -5.86
CA PRO A 142 22.39 -2.39 -5.92
C PRO A 142 21.52 -3.03 -7.01
N CYS A 143 20.22 -3.12 -6.74
CA CYS A 143 19.26 -3.72 -7.67
C CYS A 143 17.84 -3.20 -7.45
N LEU A 144 16.94 -3.52 -8.38
CA LEU A 144 15.51 -3.25 -8.24
C LEU A 144 14.80 -4.45 -7.60
N CYS A 145 14.24 -4.21 -6.42
CA CYS A 145 13.46 -5.17 -5.66
C CYS A 145 12.00 -5.11 -6.07
N MET A 146 11.34 -6.27 -6.11
CA MET A 146 9.90 -6.37 -6.32
C MET A 146 9.25 -7.02 -5.10
N TYR A 147 8.12 -6.46 -4.67
CA TYR A 147 7.30 -7.01 -3.61
C TYR A 147 5.84 -6.99 -4.04
N SER A 148 5.20 -8.15 -4.06
CA SER A 148 3.79 -8.29 -4.45
C SER A 148 2.91 -8.60 -3.26
N VAL A 149 1.79 -7.88 -3.14
CA VAL A 149 0.76 -8.15 -2.13
C VAL A 149 -0.62 -8.18 -2.76
N ARG A 150 -1.46 -9.13 -2.35
CA ARG A 150 -2.85 -9.23 -2.79
C ARG A 150 -3.80 -9.06 -1.62
N LEU A 151 -4.65 -8.05 -1.71
CA LEU A 151 -5.78 -7.91 -0.80
C LEU A 151 -6.90 -8.79 -1.33
N GLU A 152 -7.09 -9.96 -0.72
CA GLU A 152 -8.13 -10.91 -1.15
C GLU A 152 -9.55 -10.41 -0.88
N TRP A 153 -9.71 -9.56 0.14
CA TRP A 153 -11.01 -9.01 0.49
C TRP A 153 -10.85 -7.66 1.19
N TYR A 154 -11.53 -6.63 0.68
CA TYR A 154 -11.70 -5.35 1.38
C TYR A 154 -12.98 -4.65 0.93
N PRO A 155 -13.58 -3.81 1.79
CA PRO A 155 -14.78 -3.06 1.44
C PRO A 155 -14.42 -1.86 0.55
N CYS A 156 -14.87 -1.88 -0.70
CA CYS A 156 -14.46 -0.90 -1.72
C CYS A 156 -15.54 0.11 -2.06
N LEU A 157 -16.83 -0.27 -2.00
CA LEU A 157 -17.95 0.59 -2.42
C LEU A 157 -19.20 0.36 -1.55
N LEU A 158 -20.07 1.38 -1.54
CA LEU A 158 -21.41 1.30 -0.93
C LEU A 158 -22.44 0.79 -1.96
N LYS A 159 -23.33 -0.11 -1.53
CA LYS A 159 -24.50 -0.53 -2.29
C LYS A 159 -25.70 0.32 -1.91
N TYR A 160 -26.43 0.77 -2.93
CA TYR A 160 -27.66 1.53 -2.79
C TYR A 160 -28.83 0.74 -3.35
N CYS A 161 -29.88 0.59 -2.55
CA CYS A 161 -31.13 -0.05 -2.94
C CYS A 161 -32.19 1.02 -3.17
N ARG A 162 -33.20 0.69 -3.95
CA ARG A 162 -34.35 1.56 -4.23
C ARG A 162 -35.55 1.05 -3.42
N SER A 163 -36.14 1.92 -2.61
CA SER A 163 -37.49 1.72 -2.09
C SER A 163 -38.47 2.46 -2.99
N ARG A 164 -39.64 1.87 -3.24
CA ARG A 164 -40.77 2.56 -3.86
C ARG A 164 -41.84 2.73 -2.82
N ASP A 165 -42.21 3.98 -2.54
CA ASP A 165 -43.33 4.27 -1.67
C ASP A 165 -44.65 4.06 -2.44
N ALA A 166 -45.77 3.87 -1.74
CA ALA A 166 -47.10 3.60 -2.35
C ALA A 166 -47.58 4.71 -3.32
N THR A 167 -46.95 5.89 -3.27
CA THR A 167 -47.19 7.06 -4.14
C THR A 167 -46.28 7.11 -5.37
N GLY A 168 -45.47 6.08 -5.62
CA GLY A 168 -44.60 5.98 -6.80
C GLY A 168 -43.30 6.79 -6.73
N LYS A 169 -43.05 7.54 -5.64
CA LYS A 169 -41.79 8.24 -5.41
C LYS A 169 -40.73 7.23 -4.95
N GLY A 170 -39.66 7.08 -5.75
CA GLY A 170 -38.55 6.19 -5.42
C GLY A 170 -37.52 6.87 -4.53
N SER A 171 -37.21 6.29 -3.36
CA SER A 171 -36.12 6.75 -2.49
C SER A 171 -34.95 5.77 -2.57
N THR A 172 -33.72 6.29 -2.62
CA THR A 172 -32.50 5.49 -2.59
C THR A 172 -31.92 5.47 -1.18
N TYR A 173 -31.60 4.29 -0.67
CA TYR A 173 -31.01 4.13 0.66
C TYR A 173 -29.80 3.19 0.62
N LYS A 174 -28.87 3.39 1.56
CA LYS A 174 -27.69 2.53 1.71
C LYS A 174 -28.14 1.17 2.24
N CYS A 175 -27.91 0.11 1.48
CA CYS A 175 -28.36 -1.24 1.84
C CYS A 175 -27.22 -2.24 2.04
N GLY A 176 -25.98 -1.89 1.71
CA GLY A 176 -24.85 -2.78 1.98
C GLY A 176 -23.52 -2.24 1.48
N ILE A 177 -22.54 -3.15 1.42
CA ILE A 177 -21.20 -2.90 0.89
C ILE A 177 -20.91 -3.88 -0.22
N LYS A 178 -20.13 -3.41 -1.18
CA LYS A 178 -19.48 -4.26 -2.17
C LYS A 178 -18.05 -4.53 -1.70
N SER A 179 -17.66 -5.79 -1.73
CA SER A 179 -16.29 -6.23 -1.46
C SER A 179 -15.51 -6.35 -2.74
N CYS A 180 -14.23 -5.98 -2.69
CA CYS A 180 -13.31 -6.12 -3.80
C CYS A 180 -12.05 -6.88 -3.37
N SER A 181 -11.32 -7.40 -4.35
CA SER A 181 -9.92 -7.82 -4.23
C SER A 181 -9.04 -6.99 -5.16
N LYS A 182 -7.77 -6.80 -4.82
CA LYS A 182 -6.83 -6.02 -5.63
C LYS A 182 -5.39 -6.47 -5.36
N GLY A 183 -4.59 -6.58 -6.41
CA GLY A 183 -3.15 -6.83 -6.30
C GLY A 183 -2.36 -5.53 -6.36
N TYR A 184 -1.23 -5.49 -5.67
CA TYR A 184 -0.22 -4.45 -5.77
C TYR A 184 1.14 -5.08 -6.01
N ASN A 185 1.92 -4.49 -6.90
CA ASN A 185 3.30 -4.86 -7.11
C ASN A 185 4.18 -3.61 -6.94
N PHE A 186 5.02 -3.64 -5.93
CA PHE A 186 5.91 -2.56 -5.55
C PHE A 186 7.28 -2.81 -6.14
N THR A 187 7.80 -1.87 -6.92
CA THR A 187 9.19 -1.91 -7.42
C THR A 187 9.98 -0.78 -6.79
N TYR A 188 11.10 -1.08 -6.15
CA TYR A 188 11.88 -0.11 -5.39
C TYR A 188 13.37 -0.43 -5.44
N TYR A 189 14.19 0.60 -5.34
CA TYR A 189 15.64 0.45 -5.27
C TYR A 189 16.07 -0.06 -3.89
N VAL A 190 17.02 -1.00 -3.88
CA VAL A 190 17.76 -1.37 -2.67
C VAL A 190 19.26 -1.22 -2.92
N PRO A 191 20.04 -0.72 -1.95
CA PRO A 191 21.48 -0.53 -2.12
C PRO A 191 22.25 -1.85 -2.20
N GLN A 192 21.68 -2.94 -1.68
CA GLN A 192 22.31 -4.26 -1.63
C GLN A 192 21.24 -5.34 -1.84
N LYS A 193 21.50 -6.32 -2.70
CA LYS A 193 20.60 -7.46 -2.96
C LYS A 193 20.20 -8.21 -1.68
N GLN A 194 21.05 -8.28 -0.66
CA GLN A 194 20.70 -8.93 0.61
C GLN A 194 19.47 -8.33 1.32
N LEU A 195 19.09 -7.09 1.00
CA LEU A 195 17.88 -6.43 1.49
C LEU A 195 16.62 -6.80 0.68
N CYS A 196 16.72 -7.77 -0.23
CA CYS A 196 15.66 -8.18 -1.16
C CYS A 196 15.73 -9.68 -1.52
N LEU A 197 15.84 -10.54 -0.51
CA LEU A 197 16.01 -11.99 -0.74
C LEU A 197 14.73 -12.74 -1.11
N TRP A 198 13.57 -12.11 -1.00
CA TRP A 198 12.24 -12.65 -1.38
C TRP A 198 11.91 -12.47 -2.86
N ASN A 199 12.68 -11.68 -3.60
CA ASN A 199 12.41 -11.41 -5.01
C ASN A 199 12.90 -12.56 -5.92
N GLU A 200 13.12 -13.77 -5.39
CA GLU A 200 13.74 -14.89 -6.12
C GLU A 200 12.73 -15.92 -6.68
N GLU A 201 11.42 -15.75 -6.46
CA GLU A 201 10.40 -16.68 -6.99
C GLU A 201 9.19 -15.94 -7.57
N THR A 202 9.26 -15.60 -8.86
CA THR A 202 8.08 -15.49 -9.75
C THR A 202 8.44 -15.93 -11.16
#